data_AF-A0A453P2N4-F1
#
_entry.id   AF-A0A453P2N4-F1
#
_cell.length_a   1.000
_cell.length_b   1.000
_cell.length_c   1.000
_cell.angle_alpha   90.00
_cell.angle_beta   90.00
_cell.angle_gamma   90.00
#
_symmetry.space_group_name_H-M   'P 1'
#
loop_
_entity.id
_entity.type
_entity.pdbx_description
1 polymer ?
#
loop_
_entity_poly.entity_id
_entity_poly.type
_entity_poly.pdbx_seq_one_letter_code
_entity_poly.pdbx_strand_id
1 'polypeptide(L)' 'WLATKNRCWTADRLARRGLPHPDACPFCDQHEETLDHIELTCVFARTIWRTLCTTIGKPSWTPEGHDTLMGWC' A
#
# COMPACT_ATOMS: atom_id res chain seq x y z
N TRP A 1 -4.15 11.47 6.78
CA TRP A 1 -4.78 11.55 8.12
C TRP A 1 -5.38 10.23 8.57
N LEU A 2 -6.17 9.51 7.75
CA LEU A 2 -6.64 8.15 8.11
C LEU A 2 -5.55 7.09 7.96
N ALA A 3 -4.85 7.09 6.83
CA ALA A 3 -3.75 6.16 6.54
C ALA A 3 -2.63 6.25 7.57
N THR A 4 -2.13 7.46 7.81
CA THR A 4 -1.13 7.77 8.86
C THR A 4 -1.58 7.47 10.29
N LYS A 5 -2.89 7.40 10.56
CA LYS A 5 -3.41 6.96 11.87
C LYS A 5 -3.64 5.47 11.95
N ASN A 6 -3.30 4.74 10.88
CA ASN A 6 -3.65 3.35 10.68
C ASN A 6 -5.16 3.19 10.97
N ARG A 7 -6.01 3.89 10.21
CA ARG A 7 -7.49 3.89 10.36
C ARG A 7 -8.24 3.59 9.06
N CYS A 8 -7.54 3.29 7.96
CA CYS A 8 -8.18 2.80 6.76
C CYS A 8 -8.70 1.37 6.96
N TRP A 9 -9.69 0.98 6.17
CA TRP A 9 -10.23 -0.37 6.14
C TRP A 9 -9.51 -1.16 5.06
N THR A 10 -8.54 -1.96 5.49
CA THR A 10 -7.80 -2.91 4.65
C THR A 10 -8.24 -4.33 4.96
N ALA A 11 -8.02 -5.27 4.04
CA ALA A 11 -8.43 -6.67 4.22
C ALA A 11 -7.90 -7.27 5.53
N ASP A 12 -6.64 -6.98 5.92
CA ASP A 12 -6.06 -7.45 7.19
C ASP A 12 -6.86 -7.01 8.43
N ARG A 13 -7.51 -5.84 8.37
CA ARG A 13 -8.32 -5.31 9.49
C ARG A 13 -9.71 -5.87 9.52
N LEU A 14 -10.28 -6.10 8.35
CA LEU A 14 -11.55 -6.79 8.22
C LEU A 14 -11.39 -8.22 8.75
N ALA A 15 -10.31 -8.92 8.36
CA ALA A 15 -9.93 -10.24 8.84
C ALA A 15 -9.84 -10.30 10.37
N ARG A 16 -9.09 -9.38 10.99
CA ARG A 16 -8.94 -9.29 12.46
C ARG A 16 -10.25 -9.03 13.21
N ARG A 17 -11.30 -8.57 12.52
CA ARG A 17 -12.63 -8.31 13.10
C ARG A 17 -13.66 -9.35 12.69
N GLY A 18 -13.27 -10.41 11.97
CA GLY A 18 -14.18 -11.44 11.47
C GLY A 18 -15.18 -10.93 10.45
N LEU A 19 -14.87 -9.83 9.75
CA LEU A 19 -15.72 -9.27 8.70
C LEU A 19 -15.36 -9.90 7.34
N PRO A 20 -16.29 -9.93 6.37
CA PRO A 20 -16.00 -10.39 5.01
C PRO A 20 -14.83 -9.59 4.40
N HIS A 21 -13.89 -10.29 3.79
CA HIS A 21 -12.68 -9.72 3.20
C HIS A 21 -12.13 -10.63 2.10
N PRO A 22 -11.38 -10.09 1.13
CA PRO A 22 -10.63 -10.90 0.18
C PRO A 22 -9.40 -11.53 0.85
N ASP A 23 -9.02 -12.74 0.42
CA ASP A 23 -7.84 -13.46 0.94
C ASP A 23 -6.50 -12.84 0.46
N ALA A 24 -6.55 -12.08 -0.64
CA ALA A 24 -5.41 -11.39 -1.22
C ALA A 24 -5.78 -9.96 -1.63
N CYS A 25 -4.75 -9.14 -1.83
CA CYS A 25 -4.87 -7.78 -2.31
C CYS A 25 -5.55 -7.74 -3.69
N PRO A 26 -6.67 -7.03 -3.86
CA PRO A 26 -7.45 -7.03 -5.10
C PRO A 26 -6.71 -6.42 -6.29
N PHE A 27 -5.61 -5.70 -6.04
CA PHE A 27 -4.79 -5.08 -7.10
C PHE A 27 -3.70 -5.99 -7.65
N CYS A 28 -3.11 -6.85 -6.80
CA CYS A 28 -1.97 -7.68 -7.21
C CYS A 28 -2.21 -9.18 -7.13
N ASP A 29 -3.21 -9.60 -6.36
CA ASP A 29 -3.61 -10.99 -6.12
C ASP A 29 -2.47 -11.90 -5.62
N GLN A 30 -1.47 -11.33 -4.94
CA GLN A 30 -0.24 -12.04 -4.53
C GLN A 30 0.01 -12.03 -3.01
N HIS A 31 -0.38 -10.98 -2.32
CA HIS A 31 -0.09 -10.78 -0.89
C HIS A 31 -1.36 -10.27 -0.17
N GLU A 32 -1.42 -10.43 1.15
CA GLU A 32 -2.49 -9.84 1.97
C GLU A 32 -2.56 -8.32 1.77
N GLU A 33 -3.77 -7.76 1.71
CA GLU A 33 -3.95 -6.31 1.68
C GLU A 33 -3.72 -5.71 3.07
N THR A 34 -2.55 -5.12 3.24
CA THR A 34 -2.23 -4.23 4.36
C THR A 34 -2.14 -2.79 3.88
N LEU A 35 -2.11 -1.85 4.83
CA LEU A 35 -2.00 -0.42 4.53
C LEU A 35 -0.68 -0.08 3.81
N ASP A 36 0.44 -0.61 4.32
CA ASP A 36 1.75 -0.43 3.69
C ASP A 36 1.80 -1.09 2.31
N HIS A 37 1.14 -2.24 2.16
CA HIS A 37 1.06 -2.93 0.88
C HIS A 37 0.30 -2.12 -0.17
N ILE A 38 -0.96 -1.78 0.09
CA ILE A 38 -1.80 -1.09 -0.90
C ILE A 38 -1.29 0.31 -1.26
N GLU A 39 -0.67 1.02 -0.32
CA GLU A 39 -0.19 2.39 -0.55
C GLU A 39 1.23 2.46 -1.11
N LEU A 40 2.13 1.55 -0.74
CA LEU A 40 3.56 1.63 -1.10
C LEU A 40 4.08 0.41 -1.86
N THR A 41 3.93 -0.79 -1.30
CA THR A 41 4.74 -1.95 -1.74
C THR A 41 4.07 -2.82 -2.80
N CYS A 42 2.75 -2.71 -2.98
CA CYS A 42 1.99 -3.40 -4.01
C CYS A 42 2.54 -3.08 -5.40
N VAL A 43 2.67 -4.09 -6.26
CA VAL A 43 3.20 -3.90 -7.63
C VAL A 43 2.41 -2.86 -8.43
N PHE A 44 1.09 -2.81 -8.23
CA PHE A 44 0.24 -1.79 -8.83
C PHE A 44 0.59 -0.39 -8.29
N ALA A 45 0.64 -0.23 -6.97
CA ALA A 45 0.99 1.04 -6.32
C ALA A 45 2.39 1.53 -6.72
N ARG A 46 3.39 0.64 -6.74
CA ARG A 46 4.75 0.95 -7.18
C ARG A 46 4.83 1.44 -8.62
N THR A 47 3.95 0.94 -9.49
CA THR A 47 3.87 1.39 -10.88
C THR A 47 3.36 2.83 -10.96
N ILE A 48 2.36 3.17 -10.14
CA ILE A 48 1.86 4.54 -10.00
C ILE A 48 2.96 5.46 -9.46
N TRP A 49 3.59 5.08 -8.34
CA TRP A 49 4.67 5.86 -7.74
C TRP A 49 5.82 6.10 -8.70
N ARG A 50 6.32 5.06 -9.38
CA ARG A 50 7.39 5.21 -10.36
C ARG A 50 7.00 6.21 -11.45
N THR A 51 5.77 6.14 -11.94
CA THR A 51 5.27 7.05 -12.98
C THR A 51 5.22 8.49 -12.47
N LEU A 52 4.63 8.71 -11.29
CA LEU A 52 4.53 10.04 -10.67
C LEU A 52 5.91 10.62 -10.35
N CYS A 53 6.76 9.88 -9.64
CA CYS A 53 8.12 10.27 -9.25
C CYS A 53 8.99 10.60 -10.46
N THR A 54 8.89 9.82 -11.54
CA THR A 54 9.60 10.11 -12.79
C THR A 54 9.07 11.39 -13.44
N THR A 55 7.75 11.57 -13.48
CA THR A 55 7.11 12.74 -14.09
C THR A 55 7.49 14.05 -13.38
N ILE A 56 7.65 14.02 -12.05
CA ILE A 56 8.06 15.18 -11.26
C ILE A 56 9.59 15.34 -11.15
N GLY A 57 10.37 14.52 -11.86
CA GLY A 57 11.84 14.58 -11.86
C GLY A 57 12.50 14.12 -10.55
N LYS A 58 11.82 13.31 -9.75
CA LYS A 58 12.30 12.79 -8.45
C LYS A 58 12.16 11.26 -8.37
N PRO A 59 12.85 10.49 -9.23
CA PRO A 59 12.75 9.03 -9.24
C PRO A 59 13.19 8.37 -7.93
N SER A 60 14.09 9.01 -7.17
CA SER A 60 14.56 8.52 -5.86
C SER A 60 13.51 8.55 -4.75
N TRP A 61 12.34 9.17 -4.97
CA TRP A 61 11.23 9.16 -4.02
C TRP A 61 10.31 7.94 -4.19
N THR A 62 10.59 7.07 -5.17
CA THR A 62 9.78 5.88 -5.41
C THR A 62 9.92 4.90 -4.24
N PRO A 63 8.82 4.44 -3.62
CA PRO A 63 8.88 3.46 -2.55
C PRO A 63 9.47 2.12 -2.98
N GLU A 64 10.21 1.51 -2.07
CA GLU A 64 10.77 0.17 -2.17
C GLU A 64 9.80 -0.88 -1.61
N GLY A 65 10.08 -2.15 -1.87
CA GLY A 65 9.18 -3.25 -1.48
C GLY A 65 9.07 -3.49 0.03
N HIS A 66 9.91 -2.84 0.83
CA HIS A 66 9.98 -3.01 2.28
C HIS A 66 9.65 -1.72 3.06
N ASP A 67 9.22 -0.66 2.36
CA ASP A 67 8.87 0.60 3.01
C ASP A 67 7.58 0.46 3.82
N THR A 68 7.50 1.27 4.87
CA THR A 68 6.27 1.46 5.67
C THR A 68 5.78 2.88 5.50
N LEU A 69 4.46 3.08 5.57
CA LEU A 69 3.85 4.39 5.37
C LEU A 69 4.40 5.42 6.36
N MET A 70 4.62 5.00 7.60
CA MET A 70 5.17 5.86 8.66
C MET A 70 6.64 6.23 8.45
N GLY A 71 7.42 5.39 7.77
CA GLY A 71 8.82 5.67 7.46
C GLY A 71 9.02 6.46 6.17
N TRP A 72 8.04 6.40 5.26
CA TRP A 72 8.08 7.08 3.97
C TRP A 72 7.52 8.53 4.03
N CYS A 73 6.56 8.80 4.93
CA CYS A 73 6.00 10.13 5.18
C CYS A 73 6.95 11.04 5.97
#